data_AF-A0A8I2YBV8-F1
#
_entry.id   AF-A0A8I2YBV8-F1
#
_cell.length_a   1.000
_cell.length_b   1.000
_cell.length_c   1.000
_cell.angle_alpha   90.00
_cell.angle_beta   90.00
_cell.angle_gamma   90.00
#
_symmetry.space_group_name_H-M   'P 1'
#
loop_
_entity.id
_entity.type
_entity.pdbx_description
1 polymer ?
#
loop_
_entity_poly.entity_id
_entity_poly.type
_entity_poly.pdbx_seq_one_letter_code
_entity_poly.pdbx_strand_id
1 'polypeptide(L)'
;MMQQVRSSLNHIDRYPLSWRDIVACVAEFQRGVLECLAYMDYYQVIFPRCEKPSFPFPEFNQYWMGAFTTDHQIAEMLFRAGVPVWFVRHDDTVNNSTIINDIVLAHPPRGIVQAMYTDPATGTPKPFPLRYVGTDAPSRQRACRHHYKPEEMEAHAIFVSRVEPDQETPSLPSPQSAEESRKEHRKDRANSVQPYRMLRNRGNVQENRSKWIDLNHPLMPLRHILWVEALASAKSQKKDVSQAGMGAGYLFPEPASFVTPQSADTRGRYLANWLVLRPLWLGTRKVPPPLPKHWRAFLSSRPQDARNPSTGTHTGEIYKSALDFIGDILPDIAQGDTWSKDNKVSFRGTTVLLNPTTPALPDRLVQDVLWELSELCFRAELLSLDKFLAPAKWADEPLQREELYDSIFESPIIGGSWDGPLPERSFGLHHDDLHDATFLASVNSLRHLMTAWPRDGPPPVPVDNSMSEGRLKHGILQIMRFYVRRFFCHTGRPPVVPRSLPA
;
A
#
# COMPACT_ATOMS: atom_id res chain seq x y z
N MET A 1 16.42 -10.48 -13.08
CA MET A 1 16.29 -11.70 -12.25
C MET A 1 16.86 -11.46 -10.85
N MET A 2 18.16 -11.18 -10.69
CA MET A 2 18.75 -10.87 -9.36
C MET A 2 18.09 -9.68 -8.64
N GLN A 3 17.72 -8.63 -9.37
CA GLN A 3 16.99 -7.48 -8.81
C GLN A 3 15.63 -7.88 -8.20
N GLN A 4 14.94 -8.83 -8.84
CA GLN A 4 13.63 -9.32 -8.39
C GLN A 4 13.80 -10.18 -7.13
N VAL A 5 14.79 -11.07 -7.11
CA VAL A 5 15.14 -11.88 -5.93
C VAL A 5 15.42 -10.98 -4.72
N ARG A 6 16.20 -9.90 -4.91
CA ARG A 6 16.50 -8.93 -3.86
C ARG A 6 15.24 -8.20 -3.38
N SER A 7 14.37 -7.76 -4.28
CA SER A 7 13.11 -7.09 -3.93
C SER A 7 12.17 -8.00 -3.14
N SER A 8 11.99 -9.26 -3.55
CA SER A 8 11.17 -10.24 -2.83
C SER A 8 11.72 -10.53 -1.43
N LEU A 9 13.04 -10.72 -1.30
CA LEU A 9 13.68 -10.94 -0.01
C LEU A 9 13.51 -9.73 0.91
N ASN A 10 13.77 -8.53 0.40
CA ASN A 10 13.57 -7.29 1.15
C ASN A 10 12.11 -7.18 1.61
N HIS A 11 11.13 -7.55 0.80
CA HIS A 11 9.73 -7.46 1.22
C HIS A 11 9.40 -8.42 2.36
N ILE A 12 9.88 -9.67 2.29
CA ILE A 12 9.68 -10.68 3.33
C ILE A 12 10.35 -10.27 4.64
N ASP A 13 11.55 -9.72 4.57
CA ASP A 13 12.34 -9.32 5.74
C ASP A 13 11.77 -8.05 6.41
N ARG A 14 11.20 -7.14 5.61
CA ARG A 14 10.88 -5.79 6.06
C ARG A 14 9.42 -5.56 6.43
N TYR A 15 8.48 -6.35 5.93
CA TYR A 15 7.04 -6.07 6.11
C TYR A 15 6.29 -7.24 6.76
N PRO A 16 5.28 -6.94 7.61
CA PRO A 16 4.37 -7.96 8.10
C PRO A 16 3.49 -8.38 6.94
N LEU A 17 3.42 -9.68 6.71
CA LEU A 17 2.63 -10.28 5.63
C LEU A 17 1.64 -11.27 6.23
N SER A 18 0.48 -11.41 5.60
CA SER A 18 -0.42 -12.50 5.94
C SER A 18 0.29 -13.84 5.67
N TRP A 19 -0.07 -14.92 6.37
CA TRP A 19 0.55 -16.23 6.12
C TRP A 19 0.45 -16.64 4.65
N ARG A 20 -0.69 -16.34 4.01
CA ARG A 20 -0.91 -16.54 2.57
C ARG A 20 0.12 -15.79 1.72
N ASP A 21 0.34 -14.51 2.02
CA ASP A 21 1.28 -13.67 1.27
C ASP A 21 2.74 -14.05 1.56
N ILE A 22 3.07 -14.51 2.77
CA ILE A 22 4.39 -15.09 3.10
C ILE A 22 4.66 -16.31 2.22
N VAL A 23 3.74 -17.28 2.20
CA VAL A 23 3.89 -18.50 1.39
C VAL A 23 4.13 -18.14 -0.08
N ALA A 24 3.38 -17.16 -0.58
CA ALA A 24 3.50 -16.72 -1.95
C ALA A 24 4.81 -15.95 -2.25
N CYS A 25 5.22 -15.02 -1.39
CA CYS A 25 6.46 -14.26 -1.54
C CYS A 25 7.68 -15.18 -1.44
N VAL A 26 7.69 -16.14 -0.50
CA VAL A 26 8.75 -17.13 -0.37
C VAL A 26 8.83 -18.02 -1.61
N ALA A 27 7.70 -18.49 -2.13
CA ALA A 27 7.68 -19.27 -3.37
C ALA A 27 8.21 -18.46 -4.57
N GLU A 28 7.85 -17.17 -4.68
CA GLU A 28 8.39 -16.29 -5.73
C GLU A 28 9.91 -16.08 -5.57
N PHE A 29 10.38 -15.84 -4.35
CA PHE A 29 11.81 -15.71 -4.04
C PHE A 29 12.57 -16.98 -4.44
N GLN A 30 12.13 -18.15 -3.97
CA GLN A 30 12.74 -19.45 -4.29
C GLN A 30 12.77 -19.69 -5.79
N ARG A 31 11.66 -19.46 -6.50
CA ARG A 31 11.60 -19.57 -7.96
C ARG A 31 12.61 -18.63 -8.64
N GLY A 32 12.72 -17.38 -8.17
CA GLY A 32 13.68 -16.42 -8.70
C GLY A 32 15.14 -16.85 -8.52
N VAL A 33 15.48 -17.43 -7.35
CA VAL A 33 16.82 -17.98 -7.10
C VAL A 33 17.08 -19.18 -8.01
N LEU A 34 16.12 -20.11 -8.11
CA LEU A 34 16.25 -21.30 -8.97
C LEU A 34 16.38 -20.92 -10.45
N GLU A 35 15.67 -19.89 -10.93
CA GLU A 35 15.87 -19.38 -12.29
C GLU A 35 17.29 -18.81 -12.50
N CYS A 36 17.87 -18.13 -11.50
CA CYS A 36 19.23 -17.61 -11.60
C CYS A 36 20.23 -18.77 -11.71
N LEU A 37 20.07 -19.79 -10.88
CA LEU A 37 20.90 -21.00 -10.92
C LEU A 37 20.74 -21.73 -12.25
N ALA A 38 19.51 -21.94 -12.72
CA ALA A 38 19.24 -22.58 -14.00
C ALA A 38 19.85 -21.81 -15.17
N TYR A 39 19.82 -20.47 -15.14
CA TYR A 39 20.47 -19.64 -16.17
C TYR A 39 21.99 -19.85 -16.18
N MET A 40 22.63 -19.88 -15.01
CA MET A 40 24.07 -20.13 -14.89
C MET A 40 24.43 -21.53 -15.38
N ASP A 41 23.72 -22.56 -14.91
CA ASP A 41 23.89 -23.95 -15.34
C ASP A 41 23.68 -24.12 -16.84
N TYR A 42 22.71 -23.40 -17.41
CA TYR A 42 22.46 -23.45 -18.84
C TYR A 42 23.68 -23.01 -19.64
N TYR A 43 24.27 -21.85 -19.35
CA TYR A 43 25.42 -21.35 -20.11
C TYR A 43 26.74 -22.04 -19.76
N GLN A 44 26.92 -22.47 -18.50
CA GLN A 44 28.18 -23.07 -18.05
C GLN A 44 28.26 -24.57 -18.32
N VAL A 45 27.12 -25.27 -18.35
CA VAL A 45 27.08 -26.74 -18.40
C VAL A 45 26.26 -27.25 -19.57
N ILE A 46 24.99 -26.83 -19.71
CA ILE A 46 24.07 -27.43 -20.69
C ILE A 46 24.46 -27.03 -22.11
N PHE A 47 24.60 -25.73 -22.37
CA PHE A 47 24.87 -25.18 -23.69
C PHE A 47 26.16 -25.73 -24.32
N PRO A 48 27.31 -25.79 -23.61
CA PRO A 48 28.52 -26.42 -24.15
C PRO A 48 28.33 -27.90 -24.52
N ARG A 49 27.55 -28.65 -23.73
CA ARG A 49 27.24 -30.06 -24.00
C ARG A 49 26.30 -30.24 -25.20
N CYS A 50 25.38 -29.29 -25.40
CA CYS A 50 24.54 -29.26 -26.60
C CYS A 50 25.36 -28.99 -27.86
N GLU A 51 26.33 -28.06 -27.82
CA GLU A 51 27.17 -27.73 -28.98
C GLU A 51 28.17 -28.85 -29.31
N LYS A 52 28.75 -29.49 -28.28
CA LYS A 52 29.77 -30.54 -28.42
C LYS A 52 29.40 -31.75 -27.57
N PRO A 53 28.43 -32.58 -28.01
CA PRO A 53 28.04 -33.76 -27.27
C PRO A 53 29.19 -34.76 -27.20
N SER A 54 29.47 -35.27 -26.01
CA SER A 54 30.48 -36.32 -25.77
C SER A 54 29.79 -37.65 -25.51
N PHE A 55 30.32 -38.73 -26.10
CA PHE A 55 29.89 -40.10 -25.80
C PHE A 55 30.91 -40.79 -24.86
N PRO A 56 30.49 -41.54 -23.82
CA PRO A 56 29.09 -41.78 -23.41
C PRO A 56 28.40 -40.49 -22.94
N PHE A 57 27.09 -40.39 -23.18
CA PHE A 57 26.33 -39.22 -22.76
C PHE A 57 26.33 -39.09 -21.23
N PRO A 58 26.35 -37.85 -20.68
CA PRO A 58 26.33 -37.64 -19.25
C PRO A 58 25.07 -38.22 -18.63
N GLU A 59 25.20 -38.76 -17.41
CA GLU A 59 24.02 -39.08 -16.60
C GLU A 59 23.20 -37.82 -16.33
N PHE A 60 21.89 -38.01 -16.17
CA PHE A 60 20.98 -36.89 -15.97
C PHE A 60 21.23 -36.24 -14.61
N ASN A 61 21.15 -34.91 -14.56
CA ASN A 61 21.26 -34.19 -13.30
C ASN A 61 19.91 -34.22 -12.55
N GLN A 62 19.85 -34.93 -11.42
CA GLN A 62 18.66 -35.05 -10.57
C GLN A 62 18.17 -33.72 -9.96
N TYR A 63 19.02 -32.68 -9.92
CA TYR A 63 18.65 -31.36 -9.40
C TYR A 63 17.98 -30.48 -10.45
N TRP A 64 18.03 -30.87 -11.73
CA TRP A 64 17.36 -30.14 -12.79
C TRP A 64 15.92 -30.63 -12.93
N MET A 65 14.99 -29.67 -12.98
CA MET A 65 13.58 -29.95 -13.21
C MET A 65 13.33 -30.53 -14.61
N GLY A 66 14.24 -30.27 -15.56
CA GLY A 66 14.18 -30.76 -16.93
C GLY A 66 13.29 -29.93 -17.86
N ALA A 67 12.87 -30.51 -18.99
CA ALA A 67 12.03 -29.84 -19.97
C ALA A 67 11.00 -30.76 -20.64
N PHE A 68 9.84 -30.22 -20.96
CA PHE A 68 8.85 -30.86 -21.82
C PHE A 68 8.94 -30.27 -23.22
N THR A 69 8.95 -31.10 -24.25
CA THR A 69 8.99 -30.64 -25.64
C THR A 69 8.22 -31.58 -26.56
N THR A 70 7.60 -31.04 -27.59
CA THR A 70 7.02 -31.80 -28.70
C THR A 70 7.97 -31.87 -29.90
N ASP A 71 9.15 -31.26 -29.81
CA ASP A 71 10.19 -31.28 -30.83
C ASP A 71 11.22 -32.37 -30.51
N HIS A 72 11.34 -33.33 -31.43
CA HIS A 72 12.27 -34.46 -31.30
C HIS A 72 13.74 -34.01 -31.27
N GLN A 73 14.12 -32.99 -32.04
CA GLN A 73 15.50 -32.51 -32.10
C GLN A 73 15.90 -31.87 -30.77
N ILE A 74 15.00 -31.09 -30.17
CA ILE A 74 15.22 -30.50 -28.84
C ILE A 74 15.28 -31.61 -27.77
N ALA A 75 14.40 -32.62 -27.86
CA ALA A 75 14.41 -33.73 -26.93
C ALA A 75 15.75 -34.48 -26.95
N GLU A 76 16.21 -34.83 -28.16
CA GLU A 76 17.49 -35.51 -28.34
C GLU A 76 18.67 -34.64 -27.87
N MET A 77 18.68 -33.36 -28.22
CA MET A 77 19.73 -32.42 -27.79
C MET A 77 19.83 -32.36 -26.26
N LEU A 78 18.72 -32.18 -25.56
CA LEU A 78 18.69 -32.10 -24.10
C LEU A 78 19.08 -33.43 -23.45
N PHE A 79 18.61 -34.56 -24.00
CA PHE A 79 19.00 -35.89 -23.54
C PHE A 79 20.52 -36.09 -23.63
N ARG A 80 21.13 -35.76 -24.76
CA ARG A 80 22.59 -35.85 -24.98
C ARG A 80 23.38 -34.94 -24.04
N ALA A 81 22.79 -33.86 -23.56
CA ALA A 81 23.40 -32.95 -22.58
C ALA A 81 23.26 -33.41 -21.11
N GLY A 82 22.53 -34.50 -20.85
CA GLY A 82 22.22 -34.97 -19.50
C GLY A 82 21.12 -34.16 -18.81
N VAL A 83 20.24 -33.50 -19.57
CA VAL A 83 19.08 -32.80 -19.03
C VAL A 83 17.88 -33.76 -19.03
N PRO A 84 17.17 -33.93 -17.90
CA PRO A 84 15.90 -34.68 -17.89
C PRO A 84 14.93 -34.08 -18.90
N VAL A 85 14.37 -34.89 -19.79
CA VAL A 85 13.52 -34.40 -20.88
C VAL A 85 12.36 -35.35 -21.14
N TRP A 86 11.17 -34.77 -21.32
CA TRP A 86 9.95 -35.48 -21.63
C TRP A 86 9.49 -35.10 -23.04
N PHE A 87 9.60 -36.04 -23.97
CA PHE A 87 9.14 -35.87 -25.33
C PHE A 87 7.65 -36.18 -25.43
N VAL A 88 6.84 -35.14 -25.61
CA VAL A 88 5.39 -35.22 -25.70
C VAL A 88 5.00 -35.44 -27.16
N ARG A 89 4.33 -36.55 -27.45
CA ARG A 89 3.87 -36.89 -28.80
C ARG A 89 2.54 -37.63 -28.76
N HIS A 90 1.83 -37.63 -29.89
CA HIS A 90 0.58 -38.37 -30.03
C HIS A 90 0.82 -39.88 -29.94
N ASP A 91 -0.12 -40.62 -29.37
CA ASP A 91 -0.01 -42.07 -29.18
C ASP A 91 0.19 -42.83 -30.50
N ASP A 92 -0.49 -42.40 -31.57
CA ASP A 92 -0.34 -42.93 -32.94
C ASP A 92 1.10 -42.87 -33.49
N THR A 93 1.96 -42.03 -32.91
CA THR A 93 3.39 -41.93 -33.32
C THR A 93 4.28 -42.95 -32.60
N VAL A 94 3.75 -43.67 -31.61
CA VAL A 94 4.40 -44.79 -30.92
C VAL A 94 4.14 -46.05 -31.72
N ASN A 95 5.11 -46.42 -32.55
CA ASN A 95 5.02 -47.63 -33.39
C ASN A 95 5.70 -48.84 -32.73
N ASN A 96 5.58 -50.01 -33.37
CA ASN A 96 6.18 -51.27 -32.91
C ASN A 96 7.72 -51.24 -32.81
N SER A 97 8.40 -50.24 -33.38
CA SER A 97 9.84 -50.05 -33.25
C SER A 97 10.23 -49.17 -32.06
N THR A 98 9.27 -48.58 -31.34
CA THR A 98 9.56 -47.82 -30.12
C THR A 98 9.91 -48.79 -28.99
N ILE A 99 11.13 -48.70 -28.49
CA ILE A 99 11.55 -49.44 -27.30
C ILE A 99 10.98 -48.72 -26.08
N ILE A 100 10.09 -49.40 -25.36
CA ILE A 100 9.49 -48.91 -24.12
C ILE A 100 10.15 -49.68 -22.98
N ASN A 101 10.99 -48.99 -22.20
CA ASN A 101 11.65 -49.60 -21.04
C ASN A 101 10.67 -49.80 -19.87
N ASP A 102 9.80 -48.81 -19.64
CA ASP A 102 8.83 -48.84 -18.55
C ASP A 102 7.58 -48.02 -18.92
N ILE A 103 6.43 -48.42 -18.39
CA ILE A 103 5.16 -47.70 -18.52
C ILE A 103 4.77 -47.21 -17.13
N VAL A 104 4.88 -45.90 -16.91
CA VAL A 104 4.64 -45.29 -15.60
C VAL A 104 3.27 -44.62 -15.56
N LEU A 105 2.51 -44.90 -14.50
CA LEU A 105 1.29 -44.16 -14.19
C LEU A 105 1.66 -42.77 -13.65
N ALA A 106 1.28 -41.72 -14.37
CA ALA A 106 1.41 -40.36 -13.87
C ALA A 106 0.52 -40.17 -12.63
N HIS A 107 1.13 -39.90 -11.48
CA HIS A 107 0.37 -39.53 -10.29
C HIS A 107 0.19 -38.02 -10.23
N PRO A 108 -0.98 -37.53 -9.79
CA PRO A 108 -1.12 -36.12 -9.48
C PRO A 108 -0.08 -35.75 -8.42
N PRO A 109 0.61 -34.61 -8.58
CA PRO A 109 1.65 -34.21 -7.65
C PRO A 109 1.04 -34.01 -6.25
N ARG A 110 1.63 -34.67 -5.25
CA ARG A 110 1.23 -34.53 -3.84
C ARG A 110 1.75 -33.21 -3.30
N GLY A 111 0.89 -32.40 -2.67
CA GLY A 111 1.29 -31.14 -2.02
C GLY A 111 1.22 -29.88 -2.87
N ILE A 112 0.62 -29.94 -4.07
CA ILE A 112 0.29 -28.72 -4.84
C ILE A 112 -1.09 -28.23 -4.40
N VAL A 113 -1.19 -26.95 -4.01
CA VAL A 113 -2.48 -26.29 -3.76
C VAL A 113 -3.17 -26.07 -5.11
N GLN A 114 -4.05 -27.00 -5.51
CA GLN A 114 -4.61 -27.02 -6.87
C GLN A 114 -5.86 -26.15 -7.07
N ALA A 115 -6.56 -25.70 -6.02
CA ALA A 115 -7.75 -24.86 -6.18
C ALA A 115 -8.10 -23.97 -4.97
N MET A 116 -7.77 -24.39 -3.74
CA MET A 116 -8.11 -23.64 -2.53
C MET A 116 -6.93 -23.66 -1.56
N TYR A 117 -6.29 -22.50 -1.35
CA TYR A 117 -5.49 -22.31 -0.16
C TYR A 117 -6.46 -22.13 1.01
N THR A 118 -6.34 -22.99 2.01
CA THR A 118 -7.08 -22.84 3.27
C THR A 118 -6.11 -22.28 4.29
N ASP A 119 -6.45 -21.14 4.87
CA ASP A 119 -5.61 -20.53 5.89
C ASP A 119 -5.51 -21.49 7.10
N PRO A 120 -4.31 -21.92 7.51
CA PRO A 120 -4.15 -22.88 8.61
C PRO A 120 -4.64 -22.35 9.96
N ALA A 121 -4.64 -21.02 10.15
CA ALA A 121 -5.05 -20.39 11.40
C ALA A 121 -6.57 -20.17 11.48
N THR A 122 -7.22 -19.84 10.36
CA THR A 122 -8.68 -19.56 10.34
C THR A 122 -9.52 -20.68 9.75
N GLY A 123 -8.92 -21.65 9.05
CA GLY A 123 -9.62 -22.73 8.36
C GLY A 123 -10.44 -22.26 7.15
N THR A 124 -10.27 -21.02 6.71
CA THR A 124 -11.10 -20.42 5.66
C THR A 124 -10.45 -20.54 4.28
N PRO A 125 -11.21 -20.96 3.24
CA PRO A 125 -10.68 -21.07 1.89
C PRO A 125 -10.48 -19.68 1.29
N LYS A 126 -9.22 -19.29 1.12
CA LYS A 126 -8.79 -18.08 0.40
C LYS A 126 -7.94 -18.52 -0.79
N PRO A 127 -8.54 -18.88 -1.95
CA PRO A 127 -7.79 -19.38 -3.11
C PRO A 127 -6.87 -18.32 -3.70
N PHE A 128 -5.71 -18.75 -4.21
CA PHE A 128 -4.83 -17.89 -5.01
C PHE A 128 -5.50 -17.55 -6.35
N PRO A 129 -5.28 -16.34 -6.90
CA PRO A 129 -5.89 -15.96 -8.17
C PRO A 129 -5.41 -16.87 -9.30
N LEU A 130 -6.30 -17.21 -10.23
CA LEU A 130 -5.95 -17.93 -11.45
C LEU A 130 -5.08 -17.02 -12.34
N ARG A 131 -3.81 -17.39 -12.50
CA ARG A 131 -2.82 -16.49 -13.12
C ARG A 131 -2.73 -16.59 -14.64
N TYR A 132 -3.05 -17.74 -15.19
CA TYR A 132 -3.00 -17.97 -16.63
C TYR A 132 -3.95 -19.09 -17.04
N VAL A 133 -4.67 -18.86 -18.13
CA VAL A 133 -5.46 -19.86 -18.85
C VAL A 133 -5.09 -19.73 -20.32
N GLY A 134 -4.57 -20.80 -20.91
CA GLY A 134 -4.13 -20.78 -22.31
C GLY A 134 -3.04 -21.79 -22.60
N THR A 135 -2.56 -21.81 -23.83
CA THR A 135 -1.47 -22.69 -24.31
C THR A 135 -0.11 -22.27 -23.73
N ASP A 136 0.86 -23.21 -23.73
CA ASP A 136 2.22 -22.93 -23.26
C ASP A 136 2.94 -21.96 -24.20
N ALA A 137 3.14 -20.72 -23.75
CA ALA A 137 3.74 -19.65 -24.52
C ALA A 137 4.55 -18.72 -23.60
N PRO A 138 5.42 -17.83 -24.14
CA PRO A 138 6.16 -16.84 -23.35
C PRO A 138 5.27 -15.94 -22.50
N SER A 139 3.98 -15.83 -22.84
CA SER A 139 2.93 -15.19 -22.04
C SER A 139 2.70 -15.91 -20.71
N ARG A 140 2.64 -17.25 -20.67
CA ARG A 140 2.52 -18.04 -19.43
C ARG A 140 3.71 -17.79 -18.51
N GLN A 141 4.92 -17.87 -19.05
CA GLN A 141 6.13 -17.64 -18.26
C GLN A 141 6.15 -16.23 -17.64
N ARG A 142 5.78 -15.19 -18.41
CA ARG A 142 5.64 -13.82 -17.89
C ARG A 142 4.51 -13.70 -16.85
N ALA A 143 3.34 -14.25 -17.16
CA ALA A 143 2.14 -14.15 -16.32
C ALA A 143 2.23 -14.96 -15.03
N CYS A 144 3.05 -16.01 -14.96
CA CYS A 144 3.29 -16.85 -13.80
C CYS A 144 4.56 -16.49 -13.01
N ARG A 145 5.39 -15.58 -13.53
CA ARG A 145 6.64 -15.16 -12.87
C ARG A 145 6.36 -14.46 -11.53
N HIS A 146 5.46 -13.49 -11.51
CA HIS A 146 5.32 -12.59 -10.36
C HIS A 146 4.06 -12.78 -9.54
N HIS A 147 4.14 -13.24 -8.28
CA HIS A 147 2.93 -13.42 -7.49
C HIS A 147 2.07 -12.15 -7.46
N TYR A 148 2.73 -11.00 -7.34
CA TYR A 148 2.16 -9.69 -7.61
C TYR A 148 2.63 -9.19 -8.96
N LYS A 149 1.72 -8.79 -9.86
CA LYS A 149 2.17 -8.22 -11.14
C LYS A 149 3.00 -6.96 -10.87
N PRO A 150 4.06 -6.67 -11.64
CA PRO A 150 4.71 -5.36 -11.61
C PRO A 150 3.68 -4.24 -11.81
N GLU A 151 2.65 -4.47 -12.62
CA GLU A 151 1.50 -3.59 -12.80
C GLU A 151 0.71 -3.35 -11.49
N GLU A 152 0.70 -4.27 -10.52
CA GLU A 152 0.11 -4.05 -9.18
C GLU A 152 1.10 -3.30 -8.25
N MET A 153 2.40 -3.37 -8.52
CA MET A 153 3.45 -2.53 -7.92
C MET A 153 3.52 -1.12 -8.56
N GLU A 154 3.09 -1.00 -9.81
CA GLU A 154 3.10 0.19 -10.68
C GLU A 154 1.74 0.87 -10.75
N ALA A 155 0.62 0.20 -10.43
CA ALA A 155 -0.68 0.84 -10.44
C ALA A 155 -0.88 1.79 -9.26
N HIS A 156 0.09 1.88 -8.35
CA HIS A 156 0.29 3.08 -7.52
C HIS A 156 0.53 4.37 -8.35
N ALA A 157 0.83 4.27 -9.64
CA ALA A 157 1.33 5.36 -10.47
C ALA A 157 0.36 5.91 -11.52
N ILE A 158 -0.80 5.29 -11.80
CA ILE A 158 -1.76 5.87 -12.77
C ILE A 158 -3.19 5.69 -12.25
N PHE A 159 -3.66 6.67 -11.50
CA PHE A 159 -5.04 6.71 -11.05
C PHE A 159 -5.83 7.72 -11.89
N VAL A 160 -6.37 7.30 -13.03
CA VAL A 160 -7.39 8.10 -13.73
C VAL A 160 -8.75 7.59 -13.27
N SER A 161 -9.28 8.18 -12.19
CA SER A 161 -10.73 8.21 -11.98
C SER A 161 -11.21 9.58 -12.40
N ARG A 162 -12.21 9.64 -13.29
CA ARG A 162 -12.91 10.87 -13.62
C ARG A 162 -13.32 11.56 -12.31
N VAL A 163 -12.92 12.82 -12.18
CA VAL A 163 -13.37 13.71 -11.12
C VAL A 163 -14.87 13.91 -11.30
N GLU A 164 -15.68 13.32 -10.41
CA GLU A 164 -16.94 13.98 -10.08
C GLU A 164 -16.60 15.15 -9.17
N PRO A 165 -17.12 16.36 -9.45
CA PRO A 165 -16.84 17.52 -8.63
C PRO A 165 -17.34 17.25 -7.20
N ASP A 166 -16.44 17.45 -6.23
CA ASP A 166 -16.77 17.50 -4.79
C ASP A 166 -17.95 18.45 -4.59
N GLN A 167 -19.16 17.92 -4.50
CA GLN A 167 -20.23 18.60 -3.79
C GLN A 167 -19.92 18.43 -2.30
N GLU A 168 -19.56 19.54 -1.67
CA GLU A 168 -19.48 19.70 -0.21
C GLU A 168 -20.72 19.05 0.42
N THR A 169 -20.54 17.84 0.95
CA THR A 169 -21.63 17.01 1.43
C THR A 169 -21.85 17.28 2.91
N PRO A 170 -23.12 17.42 3.37
CA PRO A 170 -23.42 17.69 4.77
C PRO A 170 -23.01 16.54 5.68
N SER A 171 -22.72 16.88 6.94
CA SER A 171 -22.45 15.99 8.05
C SER A 171 -23.46 14.84 8.14
N LEU A 172 -22.99 13.60 8.20
CA LEU A 172 -23.81 12.45 8.61
C LEU A 172 -24.05 12.54 10.12
N PRO A 173 -25.30 12.47 10.62
CA PRO A 173 -25.56 12.35 12.04
C PRO A 173 -25.15 10.97 12.55
N SER A 174 -24.58 10.92 13.75
CA SER A 174 -24.33 9.67 14.47
C SER A 174 -25.64 8.94 14.78
N PRO A 175 -25.69 7.60 14.74
CA PRO A 175 -26.83 6.85 15.26
C PRO A 175 -26.82 6.96 16.79
N GLN A 176 -27.71 7.76 17.35
CA GLN A 176 -28.02 7.73 18.78
C GLN A 176 -28.92 6.52 19.06
N SER A 177 -28.55 5.77 20.08
CA SER A 177 -29.28 4.64 20.63
C SER A 177 -30.73 5.02 20.89
N ALA A 178 -31.66 4.31 20.24
CA ALA A 178 -33.08 4.42 20.53
C ALA A 178 -33.37 3.67 21.83
N GLU A 179 -33.59 4.40 22.92
CA GLU A 179 -34.31 3.89 24.08
C GLU A 179 -35.80 4.28 23.99
N GLU A 180 -36.61 3.28 24.27
CA GLU A 180 -38.06 3.28 24.20
C GLU A 180 -38.70 4.37 25.07
N SER A 181 -39.65 5.13 24.51
CA SER A 181 -40.83 5.54 25.27
C SER A 181 -42.00 5.82 24.35
N ARG A 182 -43.02 4.96 24.49
CA ARG A 182 -44.37 5.07 23.92
C ARG A 182 -45.00 6.43 24.24
N LYS A 183 -45.70 7.02 23.26
CA LYS A 183 -47.11 7.43 23.38
C LYS A 183 -47.72 7.85 22.03
N GLU A 184 -48.89 7.30 21.79
CA GLU A 184 -49.80 7.56 20.67
C GLU A 184 -50.32 9.00 20.66
N HIS A 185 -50.54 9.59 19.47
CA HIS A 185 -51.85 10.12 19.04
C HIS A 185 -51.83 10.76 17.64
N ARG A 186 -52.61 10.15 16.74
CA ARG A 186 -53.66 10.73 15.87
C ARG A 186 -53.43 12.07 15.12
N LYS A 187 -53.46 11.94 13.78
CA LYS A 187 -54.35 12.58 12.78
C LYS A 187 -54.35 14.11 12.51
N ASP A 188 -54.31 14.37 11.19
CA ASP A 188 -55.12 15.31 10.39
C ASP A 188 -54.59 16.72 10.02
N ARG A 189 -54.58 16.91 8.68
CA ARG A 189 -55.00 18.07 7.85
C ARG A 189 -54.29 19.44 7.92
N ALA A 190 -53.70 19.78 6.76
CA ALA A 190 -54.07 20.86 5.81
C ALA A 190 -54.47 22.28 6.28
N ASN A 191 -53.93 23.24 5.50
CA ASN A 191 -54.33 24.65 5.26
C ASN A 191 -53.97 25.72 6.29
N SER A 192 -53.13 26.70 5.89
CA SER A 192 -53.51 28.13 5.81
C SER A 192 -52.31 29.09 5.78
N VAL A 193 -52.14 29.78 4.64
CA VAL A 193 -51.89 31.23 4.41
C VAL A 193 -50.75 31.99 5.16
N GLN A 194 -49.92 32.67 4.36
CA GLN A 194 -48.80 33.63 4.63
C GLN A 194 -49.21 34.87 5.47
N PRO A 195 -48.39 35.94 5.71
CA PRO A 195 -46.94 36.20 5.52
C PRO A 195 -46.24 36.81 6.78
N TYR A 196 -44.92 36.71 6.94
CA TYR A 196 -44.09 37.83 7.44
C TYR A 196 -42.59 37.54 7.23
N ARG A 197 -41.90 38.57 6.76
CA ARG A 197 -40.47 38.62 6.43
C ARG A 197 -39.67 38.64 7.75
N MET A 198 -39.22 37.48 8.23
CA MET A 198 -38.27 37.40 9.34
C MET A 198 -36.86 37.24 8.79
N LEU A 199 -35.99 38.16 9.19
CA LEU A 199 -34.55 38.16 8.98
C LEU A 199 -33.98 36.76 9.28
N ARG A 200 -33.45 36.07 8.26
CA ARG A 200 -32.62 34.89 8.48
C ARG A 200 -31.33 35.36 9.16
N ASN A 201 -31.31 35.23 10.48
CA ASN A 201 -30.07 35.09 11.24
C ASN A 201 -29.18 34.08 10.53
N ARG A 202 -28.04 34.56 10.01
CA ARG A 202 -26.89 33.71 9.66
C ARG A 202 -26.31 33.18 10.96
N GLY A 203 -26.98 32.19 11.56
CA GLY A 203 -26.49 31.44 12.70
C GLY A 203 -25.97 30.09 12.25
N ASN A 204 -24.67 29.87 12.44
CA ASN A 204 -23.95 28.60 12.35
C ASN A 204 -24.09 27.80 11.03
N VAL A 205 -23.46 28.33 9.97
CA VAL A 205 -22.80 27.42 9.02
C VAL A 205 -21.49 27.01 9.70
N GLN A 206 -21.38 25.74 10.06
CA GLN A 206 -20.15 25.15 10.56
C GLN A 206 -19.11 25.26 9.43
N GLU A 207 -18.21 26.25 9.52
CA GLU A 207 -17.20 26.47 8.48
C GLU A 207 -16.37 25.19 8.33
N ASN A 208 -16.49 24.54 7.16
CA ASN A 208 -15.69 23.36 6.84
C ASN A 208 -14.20 23.71 6.96
N ARG A 209 -13.46 22.95 7.77
CA ARG A 209 -12.03 23.17 8.02
C ARG A 209 -11.25 23.15 6.70
N SER A 210 -10.44 24.18 6.49
CA SER A 210 -9.52 24.21 5.35
C SER A 210 -8.42 23.16 5.51
N LYS A 211 -8.35 22.17 4.61
CA LYS A 211 -7.25 21.18 4.53
C LYS A 211 -5.87 21.80 4.33
N TRP A 212 -5.82 23.06 3.89
CA TRP A 212 -4.60 23.86 3.69
C TRP A 212 -3.98 24.39 4.98
N ILE A 213 -4.74 24.35 6.06
CA ILE A 213 -4.27 24.75 7.39
C ILE A 213 -4.01 23.47 8.15
N ASP A 214 -2.72 23.20 8.36
CA ASP A 214 -2.30 22.02 9.09
C ASP A 214 -2.86 22.04 10.52
N LEU A 215 -3.40 20.91 10.98
CA LEU A 215 -4.18 20.86 12.22
C LEU A 215 -3.28 21.11 13.42
N ASN A 216 -3.64 22.11 14.22
CA ASN A 216 -3.08 22.29 15.55
C ASN A 216 -4.01 21.65 16.58
N HIS A 217 -3.60 20.52 17.15
CA HIS A 217 -4.38 19.78 18.15
C HIS A 217 -3.41 19.07 19.11
N PRO A 218 -3.68 18.99 20.43
CA PRO A 218 -2.76 18.38 21.40
C PRO A 218 -2.37 16.93 21.09
N LEU A 219 -3.32 16.14 20.56
CA LEU A 219 -3.07 14.75 20.15
C LEU A 219 -2.30 14.62 18.82
N MET A 220 -2.19 15.69 18.03
CA MET A 220 -1.41 15.66 16.80
C MET A 220 0.07 15.93 17.11
N PRO A 221 1.00 15.21 16.48
CA PRO A 221 2.43 15.50 16.62
C PRO A 221 2.77 16.93 16.21
N LEU A 222 3.88 17.46 16.74
CA LEU A 222 4.31 18.83 16.48
C LEU A 222 4.58 19.07 14.99
N ARG A 223 4.30 20.29 14.56
CA ARG A 223 4.38 20.68 13.15
C ARG A 223 5.75 21.26 12.87
N HIS A 224 6.41 20.79 11.82
CA HIS A 224 7.65 21.39 11.36
C HIS A 224 7.36 22.70 10.60
N ILE A 225 7.97 23.80 11.05
CA ILE A 225 7.58 25.16 10.64
C ILE A 225 7.71 25.42 9.14
N LEU A 226 8.75 24.88 8.49
CA LEU A 226 8.97 25.08 7.06
C LEU A 226 7.95 24.33 6.19
N TRP A 227 7.46 23.17 6.66
CA TRP A 227 6.42 22.42 5.98
C TRP A 227 5.06 23.13 6.06
N VAL A 228 4.75 23.72 7.23
CA VAL A 228 3.57 24.56 7.40
C VAL A 228 3.62 25.78 6.48
N GLU A 229 4.77 26.44 6.39
CA GLU A 229 4.95 27.60 5.50
C GLU A 229 4.83 27.20 4.01
N ALA A 230 5.35 26.03 3.62
CA ALA A 230 5.20 25.50 2.27
C ALA A 230 3.71 25.24 1.93
N LEU A 231 2.96 24.59 2.81
CA LEU A 231 1.51 24.34 2.65
C LEU A 231 0.72 25.64 2.50
N ALA A 232 0.98 26.63 3.37
CA ALA A 232 0.29 27.91 3.34
C ALA A 232 0.51 28.66 2.02
N SER A 233 1.72 28.59 1.45
CA SER A 233 2.05 29.27 0.20
C SER A 233 1.36 28.68 -1.04
N ALA A 234 1.11 27.36 -1.05
CA ALA A 234 0.44 26.70 -2.16
C ALA A 234 -1.08 27.01 -2.23
N LYS A 235 -1.71 27.35 -1.10
CA LYS A 235 -3.13 27.76 -1.02
C LYS A 235 -3.47 28.93 -1.95
N SER A 236 -2.51 29.82 -2.20
CA SER A 236 -2.70 31.04 -3.00
C SER A 236 -2.76 30.79 -4.51
N GLN A 237 -2.45 29.58 -4.98
CA GLN A 237 -2.31 29.26 -6.42
C GLN A 237 -3.35 28.25 -6.93
N LYS A 238 -4.54 28.18 -6.31
CA LYS A 238 -5.65 27.28 -6.70
C LYS A 238 -6.07 27.33 -8.18
N LYS A 239 -5.69 28.38 -8.92
CA LYS A 239 -6.05 28.57 -10.33
C LYS A 239 -5.20 27.70 -11.30
N ASP A 240 -4.11 27.10 -10.83
CA ASP A 240 -3.14 26.35 -11.65
C ASP A 240 -3.37 24.82 -11.68
N VAL A 241 -4.56 24.33 -11.27
CA VAL A 241 -4.87 22.89 -11.35
C VAL A 241 -5.04 22.50 -12.82
N SER A 242 -3.94 22.10 -13.47
CA SER A 242 -4.02 21.33 -14.72
C SER A 242 -4.77 20.03 -14.42
N GLN A 243 -5.72 19.65 -15.30
CA GLN A 243 -6.55 18.44 -15.22
C GLN A 243 -5.94 17.37 -14.29
N ALA A 244 -6.43 17.29 -13.05
CA ALA A 244 -5.90 16.39 -12.02
C ALA A 244 -5.88 14.96 -12.57
N GLY A 245 -4.67 14.49 -12.88
CA GLY A 245 -4.46 13.20 -13.54
C GLY A 245 -4.25 12.06 -12.55
N MET A 246 -4.00 12.37 -11.27
CA MET A 246 -3.93 11.38 -10.19
C MET A 246 -5.24 11.35 -9.40
N GLY A 247 -5.74 10.15 -9.16
CA GLY A 247 -7.02 9.87 -8.53
C GLY A 247 -7.05 10.21 -7.05
N ALA A 248 -8.26 10.35 -6.53
CA ALA A 248 -8.54 10.94 -5.22
C ALA A 248 -8.41 9.97 -4.02
N GLY A 249 -7.83 8.79 -4.21
CA GLY A 249 -7.70 7.78 -3.15
C GLY A 249 -6.52 8.06 -2.21
N TYR A 250 -6.54 7.37 -1.06
CA TYR A 250 -5.57 7.51 0.01
C TYR A 250 -5.11 6.11 0.44
N LEU A 251 -3.80 5.82 0.33
CA LEU A 251 -3.27 4.51 0.72
C LEU A 251 -3.38 4.28 2.24
N PHE A 252 -3.32 5.35 3.02
CA PHE A 252 -3.45 5.35 4.47
C PHE A 252 -4.50 6.38 4.90
N PRO A 253 -5.19 6.20 6.04
CA PRO A 253 -6.15 7.17 6.53
C PRO A 253 -5.45 8.47 6.92
N GLU A 254 -6.03 9.61 6.53
CA GLU A 254 -5.49 10.93 6.84
C GLU A 254 -5.38 11.13 8.37
N PRO A 255 -4.21 11.51 8.93
CA PRO A 255 -4.01 11.62 10.39
C PRO A 255 -5.01 12.56 11.08
N ALA A 256 -5.37 13.67 10.41
CA ALA A 256 -6.35 14.62 10.93
C ALA A 256 -7.75 14.00 11.14
N SER A 257 -8.09 12.92 10.42
CA SER A 257 -9.40 12.26 10.54
C SER A 257 -9.62 11.58 11.90
N PHE A 258 -8.55 11.27 12.63
CA PHE A 258 -8.61 10.63 13.95
C PHE A 258 -8.91 11.62 15.08
N VAL A 259 -8.64 12.91 14.88
CA VAL A 259 -8.79 13.95 15.91
C VAL A 259 -9.93 14.93 15.63
N THR A 260 -10.42 14.97 14.38
CA THR A 260 -11.56 15.82 13.98
C THR A 260 -12.88 15.43 14.64
N PRO A 261 -13.19 14.13 14.89
CA PRO A 261 -14.41 13.75 15.60
C PRO A 261 -14.47 14.36 17.00
N GLN A 262 -15.61 14.96 17.34
CA GLN A 262 -15.81 15.60 18.64
C GLN A 262 -15.94 14.56 19.77
N SER A 263 -16.57 13.42 19.48
CA SER A 263 -16.75 12.32 20.42
C SER A 263 -15.45 11.58 20.69
N ALA A 264 -15.04 11.50 21.96
CA ALA A 264 -13.89 10.72 22.39
C ALA A 264 -14.05 9.22 22.06
N ASP A 265 -15.27 8.68 22.17
CA ASP A 265 -15.59 7.30 21.78
C ASP A 265 -15.31 7.06 20.28
N THR A 266 -15.70 8.01 19.41
CA THR A 266 -15.43 7.89 17.97
C THR A 266 -13.94 7.94 17.67
N ARG A 267 -13.18 8.84 18.34
CA ARG A 267 -11.72 8.91 18.19
C ARG A 267 -11.06 7.61 18.66
N GLY A 268 -11.49 7.08 19.81
CA GLY A 268 -11.03 5.80 20.34
C GLY A 268 -11.29 4.63 19.38
N ARG A 269 -12.50 4.56 18.80
CA ARG A 269 -12.86 3.52 17.81
C ARG A 269 -12.02 3.62 16.54
N TYR A 270 -11.79 4.83 16.01
CA TYR A 270 -10.94 5.04 14.84
C TYR A 270 -9.54 4.48 15.09
N LEU A 271 -8.96 4.86 16.22
CA LEU A 271 -7.61 4.43 16.59
C LEU A 271 -7.53 2.92 16.81
N ALA A 272 -8.50 2.33 17.53
CA ALA A 272 -8.57 0.89 17.76
C ALA A 272 -8.68 0.11 16.44
N ASN A 273 -9.59 0.50 15.55
CA ASN A 273 -9.80 -0.15 14.26
C ASN A 273 -8.58 0.00 13.34
N TRP A 274 -7.90 1.15 13.37
CA TRP A 274 -6.62 1.32 12.67
C TRP A 274 -5.55 0.39 13.25
N LEU A 275 -5.38 0.30 14.57
CA LEU A 275 -4.35 -0.54 15.19
C LEU A 275 -4.56 -2.03 14.92
N VAL A 276 -5.80 -2.50 14.84
CA VAL A 276 -6.12 -3.87 14.40
C VAL A 276 -5.74 -4.08 12.94
N LEU A 277 -6.09 -3.12 12.08
CA LEU A 277 -5.86 -3.21 10.65
C LEU A 277 -4.37 -3.04 10.28
N ARG A 278 -3.65 -2.19 11.00
CA ARG A 278 -2.27 -1.75 10.75
C ARG A 278 -1.31 -2.88 10.36
N PRO A 279 -1.10 -3.93 11.18
CA PRO A 279 -0.13 -4.98 10.85
C PRO A 279 -0.47 -5.73 9.56
N LEU A 280 -1.75 -5.80 9.20
CA LEU A 280 -2.18 -6.45 7.98
C LEU A 280 -2.10 -5.49 6.79
N TRP A 281 -2.42 -4.21 7.00
CA TRP A 281 -2.44 -3.18 5.98
C TRP A 281 -1.06 -2.73 5.53
N LEU A 282 -0.08 -2.68 6.43
CA LEU A 282 1.31 -2.32 6.09
C LEU A 282 1.95 -3.28 5.07
N GLY A 283 1.50 -4.53 5.04
CA GLY A 283 1.88 -5.51 4.00
C GLY A 283 1.02 -5.46 2.74
N THR A 284 -0.12 -4.78 2.77
CA THR A 284 -1.05 -4.75 1.64
C THR A 284 -0.61 -3.80 0.54
N ARG A 285 -0.84 -4.22 -0.71
CA ARG A 285 -0.53 -3.46 -1.92
C ARG A 285 -1.81 -3.19 -2.71
N LYS A 286 -2.88 -2.75 -2.02
CA LYS A 286 -4.21 -2.57 -2.64
C LYS A 286 -4.22 -1.40 -3.62
N VAL A 287 -4.75 -1.69 -4.81
CA VAL A 287 -4.93 -0.75 -5.91
C VAL A 287 -6.32 -0.96 -6.53
N PRO A 288 -7.12 0.11 -6.75
CA PRO A 288 -6.85 1.50 -6.37
C PRO A 288 -6.89 1.72 -4.85
N PRO A 289 -6.29 2.79 -4.30
CA PRO A 289 -6.33 3.04 -2.87
C PRO A 289 -7.75 3.40 -2.41
N PRO A 290 -8.11 3.13 -1.15
CA PRO A 290 -9.42 3.48 -0.63
C PRO A 290 -9.72 4.99 -0.73
N LEU A 291 -10.97 5.33 -1.01
CA LEU A 291 -11.44 6.71 -0.98
C LEU A 291 -11.57 7.20 0.47
N PRO A 292 -11.55 8.52 0.74
CA PRO A 292 -11.77 9.07 2.07
C PRO A 292 -13.05 8.56 2.76
N LYS A 293 -14.11 8.34 1.98
CA LYS A 293 -15.38 7.78 2.49
C LYS A 293 -15.23 6.34 2.96
N HIS A 294 -14.42 5.53 2.27
CA HIS A 294 -14.14 4.14 2.67
C HIS A 294 -13.37 4.12 3.98
N TRP A 295 -12.33 4.95 4.11
CA TRP A 295 -11.58 5.08 5.36
C TRP A 295 -12.46 5.47 6.53
N ARG A 296 -13.26 6.55 6.40
CA ARG A 296 -14.13 7.00 7.50
C ARG A 296 -15.14 5.94 7.90
N ALA A 297 -15.80 5.30 6.92
CA ALA A 297 -16.80 4.28 7.19
C ALA A 297 -16.19 3.03 7.85
N PHE A 298 -15.02 2.58 7.40
CA PHE A 298 -14.32 1.47 8.06
C PHE A 298 -13.89 1.83 9.47
N LEU A 299 -13.25 2.99 9.68
CA LEU A 299 -12.75 3.41 10.99
C LEU A 299 -13.88 3.61 12.01
N SER A 300 -15.08 4.02 11.57
CA SER A 300 -16.27 4.11 12.42
C SER A 300 -17.01 2.78 12.62
N SER A 301 -16.74 1.76 11.81
CA SER A 301 -17.49 0.51 11.80
C SER A 301 -17.28 -0.34 13.05
N ARG A 302 -18.24 -1.23 13.28
CA ARG A 302 -18.20 -2.30 14.27
C ARG A 302 -18.30 -3.65 13.56
N PRO A 303 -17.80 -4.75 14.15
CA PRO A 303 -17.99 -6.09 13.61
C PRO A 303 -19.46 -6.47 13.39
N GLN A 304 -20.37 -5.91 14.19
CA GLN A 304 -21.82 -6.13 14.04
C GLN A 304 -22.37 -5.56 12.72
N ASP A 305 -21.78 -4.46 12.22
CA ASP A 305 -22.19 -3.82 10.97
C ASP A 305 -21.91 -4.72 9.75
N ALA A 306 -20.90 -5.59 9.85
CA ALA A 306 -20.60 -6.58 8.82
C ALA A 306 -21.52 -7.81 8.87
N ARG A 307 -21.99 -8.19 10.07
CA ARG A 307 -22.93 -9.31 10.25
C ARG A 307 -24.34 -8.94 9.80
N ASN A 308 -24.77 -7.73 10.13
CA ASN A 308 -26.10 -7.21 9.84
C ASN A 308 -25.97 -5.94 8.99
N PRO A 309 -25.52 -6.04 7.72
CA PRO A 309 -25.37 -4.87 6.88
C PRO A 309 -26.73 -4.20 6.70
N SER A 310 -26.80 -2.91 7.04
CA SER A 310 -28.00 -2.10 6.79
C SER A 310 -28.19 -1.92 5.28
N THR A 311 -28.95 -2.81 4.64
CA THR A 311 -29.22 -2.76 3.21
C THR A 311 -30.36 -1.78 2.90
N GLY A 312 -30.17 -0.91 1.88
CA GLY A 312 -31.22 0.00 1.38
C GLY A 312 -31.10 1.46 1.81
N THR A 313 -30.04 1.84 2.53
CA THR A 313 -29.70 3.25 2.77
C THR A 313 -28.36 3.58 2.09
N HIS A 314 -28.23 4.79 1.54
CA HIS A 314 -26.97 5.25 0.94
C HIS A 314 -25.78 5.17 1.93
N THR A 315 -26.02 5.44 3.21
CA THR A 315 -25.02 5.27 4.26
C THR A 315 -24.61 3.80 4.42
N GLY A 316 -25.58 2.88 4.49
CA GLY A 316 -25.32 1.45 4.60
C GLY A 316 -24.56 0.88 3.40
N GLU A 317 -24.81 1.39 2.19
CA GLU A 317 -24.05 1.02 0.98
C GLU A 317 -22.58 1.46 1.07
N ILE A 318 -22.29 2.64 1.62
CA ILE A 318 -20.91 3.10 1.84
C ILE A 318 -20.19 2.22 2.86
N TYR A 319 -20.85 1.86 3.96
CA TYR A 319 -20.29 0.95 4.96
C TYR A 319 -19.99 -0.43 4.38
N LYS A 320 -20.94 -0.99 3.63
CA LYS A 320 -20.74 -2.26 2.93
C LYS A 320 -19.56 -2.17 1.97
N SER A 321 -19.52 -1.14 1.12
CA SER A 321 -18.41 -0.93 0.20
C SER A 321 -17.06 -0.77 0.90
N ALA A 322 -17.02 -0.10 2.06
CA ALA A 322 -15.80 0.03 2.85
C ALA A 322 -15.35 -1.31 3.44
N LEU A 323 -16.28 -2.14 3.91
CA LEU A 323 -15.99 -3.47 4.45
C LEU A 323 -15.57 -4.45 3.36
N ASP A 324 -16.22 -4.42 2.19
CA ASP A 324 -15.81 -5.21 1.03
C ASP A 324 -14.39 -4.81 0.56
N PHE A 325 -14.04 -3.53 0.70
CA PHE A 325 -12.76 -3.01 0.23
C PHE A 325 -11.61 -3.10 1.24
N ILE A 326 -11.87 -2.93 2.54
CA ILE A 326 -10.85 -2.87 3.60
C ILE A 326 -10.96 -4.07 4.54
N GLY A 327 -12.18 -4.53 4.82
CA GLY A 327 -12.47 -5.55 5.83
C GLY A 327 -12.11 -6.98 5.41
N ASP A 328 -11.99 -7.28 4.13
CA ASP A 328 -11.55 -8.59 3.59
C ASP A 328 -10.15 -9.04 4.07
N ILE A 329 -9.31 -8.09 4.47
CA ILE A 329 -7.98 -8.32 5.03
C ILE A 329 -8.06 -8.81 6.47
N LEU A 330 -9.11 -8.41 7.21
CA LEU A 330 -9.28 -8.81 8.60
C LEU A 330 -9.63 -10.31 8.71
N PRO A 331 -9.22 -11.00 9.79
CA PRO A 331 -9.66 -12.36 10.06
C PRO A 331 -11.18 -12.40 10.32
N ASP A 332 -11.82 -13.55 10.03
CA ASP A 332 -13.28 -13.70 10.04
C ASP A 332 -13.90 -13.29 11.40
N ILE A 333 -14.42 -12.06 11.38
CA ILE A 333 -15.48 -11.45 12.18
C ILE A 333 -15.34 -11.62 13.71
N ALA A 334 -14.55 -10.71 14.29
CA ALA A 334 -14.50 -10.43 15.73
C ALA A 334 -15.90 -10.17 16.35
N GLN A 335 -16.01 -10.33 17.66
CA GLN A 335 -17.20 -9.94 18.44
C GLN A 335 -16.82 -8.74 19.31
N GLY A 336 -17.61 -7.66 19.27
CA GLY A 336 -17.42 -6.51 20.15
C GLY A 336 -17.64 -5.16 19.47
N ASP A 337 -17.14 -4.10 20.11
CA ASP A 337 -17.23 -2.70 19.64
C ASP A 337 -16.10 -2.31 18.67
N THR A 338 -15.08 -3.17 18.53
CA THR A 338 -13.93 -3.01 17.63
C THR A 338 -13.63 -4.32 16.93
N TRP A 339 -12.79 -4.28 15.90
CA TRP A 339 -12.35 -5.47 15.16
C TRP A 339 -11.33 -6.36 15.90
N SER A 340 -10.95 -6.00 17.13
CA SER A 340 -10.07 -6.83 17.98
C SER A 340 -10.86 -7.98 18.63
N LYS A 341 -10.31 -9.19 18.61
CA LYS A 341 -10.96 -10.39 19.17
C LYS A 341 -10.95 -10.42 20.70
N ASP A 342 -9.88 -9.95 21.32
CA ASP A 342 -9.64 -10.00 22.76
C ASP A 342 -9.52 -8.61 23.40
N ASN A 343 -9.95 -7.57 22.66
CA ASN A 343 -9.77 -6.16 23.01
C ASN A 343 -8.30 -5.80 23.27
N LYS A 344 -7.36 -6.50 22.64
CA LYS A 344 -5.95 -6.15 22.64
C LYS A 344 -5.51 -5.76 21.24
N VAL A 345 -4.67 -4.75 21.18
CA VAL A 345 -3.95 -4.36 19.96
C VAL A 345 -2.50 -4.13 20.30
N SER A 346 -1.62 -4.33 19.32
CA SER A 346 -0.19 -4.06 19.46
C SER A 346 0.19 -2.85 18.61
N PHE A 347 1.11 -2.06 19.15
CA PHE A 347 1.78 -1.00 18.43
C PHE A 347 3.24 -0.99 18.85
N ARG A 348 4.15 -1.28 17.92
CA ARG A 348 5.60 -1.09 18.10
C ARG A 348 6.13 -1.88 19.31
N GLY A 349 5.73 -3.15 19.43
CA GLY A 349 6.09 -4.01 20.55
C GLY A 349 5.32 -3.75 21.86
N THR A 350 4.48 -2.73 21.92
CA THR A 350 3.65 -2.42 23.10
C THR A 350 2.24 -2.98 22.93
N THR A 351 1.78 -3.79 23.88
CA THR A 351 0.39 -4.27 23.91
C THR A 351 -0.50 -3.24 24.62
N VAL A 352 -1.61 -2.90 23.98
CA VAL A 352 -2.56 -1.90 24.41
C VAL A 352 -3.91 -2.57 24.63
N LEU A 353 -4.49 -2.37 25.82
CA LEU A 353 -5.82 -2.87 26.16
C LEU A 353 -6.88 -1.84 25.74
N LEU A 354 -7.80 -2.24 24.87
CA LEU A 354 -8.96 -1.46 24.47
C LEU A 354 -10.04 -1.61 25.56
N ASN A 355 -10.04 -0.73 26.57
CA ASN A 355 -11.03 -0.82 27.64
C ASN A 355 -12.39 -0.23 27.20
N PRO A 356 -13.50 -0.99 27.24
CA PRO A 356 -14.85 -0.45 26.96
C PRO A 356 -15.29 0.65 27.94
N THR A 357 -14.73 0.68 29.16
CA THR A 357 -15.12 1.62 30.23
C THR A 357 -14.23 2.85 30.36
N THR A 358 -13.05 2.84 29.73
CA THR A 358 -12.15 4.00 29.63
C THR A 358 -11.72 4.17 28.18
N PRO A 359 -12.52 4.87 27.35
CA PRO A 359 -12.38 4.89 25.90
C PRO A 359 -11.17 5.71 25.38
N ALA A 360 -10.40 6.34 26.27
CA ALA A 360 -9.28 7.20 25.89
C ALA A 360 -7.96 6.44 25.97
N LEU A 361 -7.35 6.20 24.81
CA LEU A 361 -5.96 5.74 24.71
C LEU A 361 -5.02 6.85 25.20
N PRO A 362 -3.85 6.51 25.80
CA PRO A 362 -2.92 7.52 26.30
C PRO A 362 -2.52 8.50 25.20
N ASP A 363 -2.57 9.81 25.47
CA ASP A 363 -2.27 10.86 24.49
C ASP A 363 -0.93 10.63 23.77
N ARG A 364 0.07 10.15 24.50
CA ARG A 364 1.38 9.83 23.94
C ARG A 364 1.31 8.74 22.86
N LEU A 365 0.60 7.65 23.14
CA LEU A 365 0.38 6.58 22.16
C LEU A 365 -0.38 7.11 20.94
N VAL A 366 -1.38 7.97 21.14
CA VAL A 366 -2.12 8.60 20.05
C VAL A 366 -1.16 9.43 19.18
N GLN A 367 -0.32 10.26 19.79
CA GLN A 367 0.67 11.06 19.09
C GLN A 367 1.64 10.17 18.30
N ASP A 368 2.16 9.09 18.91
CA ASP A 368 3.08 8.15 18.27
C ASP A 368 2.45 7.47 17.04
N VAL A 369 1.19 7.04 17.14
CA VAL A 369 0.45 6.45 16.01
C VAL A 369 0.18 7.47 14.91
N LEU A 370 -0.21 8.70 15.28
CA LEU A 370 -0.48 9.76 14.31
C LEU A 370 0.79 10.29 13.65
N TRP A 371 1.94 10.20 14.34
CA TRP A 371 3.24 10.48 13.76
C TRP A 371 3.58 9.44 12.70
N GLU A 372 3.49 8.16 13.04
CA GLU A 372 3.74 7.08 12.06
C GLU A 372 2.81 7.20 10.85
N LEU A 373 1.52 7.43 11.07
CA LEU A 373 0.55 7.63 9.98
C LEU A 373 0.93 8.83 9.10
N SER A 374 1.42 9.92 9.68
CA SER A 374 1.87 11.10 8.91
C SER A 374 3.06 10.75 8.02
N GLU A 375 4.01 10.01 8.56
CA GLU A 375 5.21 9.54 7.85
C GLU A 375 4.85 8.54 6.74
N LEU A 376 3.98 7.56 7.01
CA LEU A 376 3.47 6.61 6.03
C LEU A 376 2.72 7.30 4.88
N CYS A 377 1.84 8.25 5.20
CA CYS A 377 1.12 9.04 4.21
C CYS A 377 2.10 9.81 3.32
N PHE A 378 3.04 10.55 3.93
CA PHE A 378 4.02 11.36 3.18
C PHE A 378 4.86 10.50 2.24
N ARG A 379 5.41 9.39 2.73
CA ARG A 379 6.20 8.43 1.94
C ARG A 379 5.42 7.91 0.73
N ALA A 380 4.21 7.40 0.98
CA ALA A 380 3.36 6.87 -0.08
C ALA A 380 2.96 7.93 -1.12
N GLU A 381 2.64 9.14 -0.67
CA GLU A 381 2.28 10.26 -1.53
C GLU A 381 3.44 10.73 -2.40
N LEU A 382 4.64 10.84 -1.80
CA LEU A 382 5.86 11.20 -2.52
C LEU A 382 6.21 10.15 -3.58
N LEU A 383 6.19 8.87 -3.21
CA LEU A 383 6.48 7.77 -4.15
C LEU A 383 5.49 7.73 -5.31
N SER A 384 4.19 7.91 -5.02
CA SER A 384 3.14 7.90 -6.04
C SER A 384 3.31 9.06 -7.01
N LEU A 385 3.58 10.27 -6.49
CA LEU A 385 3.85 11.43 -7.31
C LEU A 385 5.12 11.27 -8.15
N ASP A 386 6.18 10.71 -7.58
CA ASP A 386 7.44 10.50 -8.28
C ASP A 386 7.29 9.53 -9.45
N LYS A 387 6.62 8.40 -9.23
CA LYS A 387 6.29 7.44 -10.29
C LYS A 387 5.43 8.04 -11.39
N PHE A 388 4.47 8.89 -11.03
CA PHE A 388 3.60 9.58 -11.98
C PHE A 388 4.37 10.61 -12.83
N LEU A 389 5.29 11.38 -12.23
CA LEU A 389 6.01 12.46 -12.90
C LEU A 389 7.27 12.01 -13.63
N ALA A 390 7.90 10.92 -13.20
CA ALA A 390 9.13 10.40 -13.80
C ALA A 390 9.00 8.91 -14.21
N PRO A 391 7.95 8.50 -14.96
CA PRO A 391 7.72 7.09 -15.28
C PRO A 391 8.88 6.46 -16.05
N ALA A 392 9.55 7.23 -16.93
CA ALA A 392 10.74 6.76 -17.65
C ALA A 392 11.88 6.37 -16.71
N LYS A 393 12.10 7.10 -15.61
CA LYS A 393 13.14 6.75 -14.63
C LYS A 393 12.86 5.43 -13.92
N TRP A 394 11.59 5.16 -13.64
CA TRP A 394 11.17 3.89 -13.06
C TRP A 394 11.21 2.74 -14.07
N ALA A 395 11.04 3.00 -15.36
CA ALA A 395 11.17 1.99 -16.41
C ALA A 395 12.64 1.65 -16.73
N ASP A 396 13.49 2.66 -16.85
CA ASP A 396 14.88 2.51 -17.29
C ASP A 396 15.80 2.05 -16.15
N GLU A 397 15.64 2.64 -14.96
CA GLU A 397 16.58 2.53 -13.83
C GLU A 397 15.82 2.35 -12.49
N PRO A 398 14.95 1.34 -12.34
CA PRO A 398 14.08 1.19 -11.18
C PRO A 398 14.83 1.09 -9.86
N LEU A 399 15.97 0.39 -9.82
CA LEU A 399 16.75 0.22 -8.60
C LEU A 399 17.45 1.51 -8.18
N GLN A 400 18.11 2.21 -9.11
CA GLN A 400 18.75 3.48 -8.77
C GLN A 400 17.69 4.51 -8.33
N ARG A 401 16.50 4.46 -8.92
CA ARG A 401 15.39 5.35 -8.53
C ARG A 401 14.85 5.01 -7.14
N GLU A 402 14.70 3.73 -6.82
CA GLU A 402 14.30 3.26 -5.50
C GLU A 402 15.36 3.61 -4.43
N GLU A 403 16.65 3.38 -4.69
CA GLU A 403 17.75 3.75 -3.79
C GLU A 403 17.78 5.27 -3.54
N LEU A 404 17.54 6.08 -4.56
CA LEU A 404 17.43 7.53 -4.42
C LEU A 404 16.22 7.93 -3.57
N TYR A 405 15.05 7.31 -3.78
CA TYR A 405 13.88 7.54 -2.95
C TYR A 405 14.13 7.13 -1.49
N ASP A 406 14.71 5.95 -1.26
CA ASP A 406 15.04 5.45 0.07
C ASP A 406 16.05 6.35 0.78
N SER A 407 17.00 6.96 0.05
CA SER A 407 18.01 7.88 0.61
C SER A 407 17.45 9.17 1.22
N ILE A 408 16.16 9.46 1.02
CA ILE A 408 15.45 10.57 1.68
C ILE A 408 15.17 10.23 3.14
N PHE A 409 15.16 8.94 3.49
CA PHE A 409 14.78 8.43 4.79
C PHE A 409 15.95 7.64 5.38
N GLU A 410 16.15 7.70 6.69
CA GLU A 410 17.20 6.90 7.34
C GLU A 410 16.95 5.40 7.27
N SER A 411 15.69 5.00 7.13
CA SER A 411 15.30 3.60 7.00
C SER A 411 14.10 3.45 6.07
N PRO A 412 14.07 2.39 5.24
CA PRO A 412 12.92 2.05 4.39
C PRO A 412 11.68 1.73 5.23
N ILE A 413 11.88 1.23 6.45
CA ILE A 413 10.82 0.99 7.43
C ILE A 413 10.95 2.00 8.56
N ILE A 414 9.84 2.62 8.94
CA ILE A 414 9.78 3.49 10.12
C ILE A 414 10.22 2.66 11.35
N GLY A 415 11.17 3.14 12.15
CA GLY A 415 11.66 2.45 13.36
C GLY A 415 12.60 1.25 13.11
N GLY A 416 13.16 1.10 11.91
CA GLY A 416 14.16 0.06 11.58
C GLY A 416 13.60 -1.34 11.33
N SER A 417 12.49 -1.72 12.00
CA SER A 417 11.67 -2.88 11.67
C SER A 417 10.18 -2.53 11.74
N TRP A 418 9.31 -3.39 11.20
CA TRP A 418 7.89 -3.05 11.05
C TRP A 418 7.15 -2.81 12.37
N ASP A 419 7.54 -3.54 13.43
CA ASP A 419 7.04 -3.33 14.81
C ASP A 419 8.15 -3.02 15.81
N GLY A 420 9.34 -2.66 15.33
CA GLY A 420 10.41 -2.15 16.17
C GLY A 420 10.03 -0.83 16.83
N PRO A 421 10.65 -0.45 17.94
CA PRO A 421 10.32 0.80 18.64
C PRO A 421 10.43 2.00 17.69
N LEU A 422 9.64 3.04 17.97
CA LEU A 422 9.83 4.30 17.29
C LEU A 422 11.23 4.86 17.59
N PRO A 423 11.81 5.63 16.67
CA PRO A 423 13.08 6.31 16.91
C PRO A 423 13.00 7.17 18.17
N GLU A 424 14.10 7.31 18.92
CA GLU A 424 14.12 8.08 20.17
C GLU A 424 14.33 9.58 19.95
N ARG A 425 14.76 9.98 18.75
CA ARG A 425 15.05 11.36 18.38
C ARG A 425 14.42 11.65 17.04
N SER A 426 14.09 12.92 16.78
CA SER A 426 13.78 13.39 15.44
C SER A 426 15.02 13.26 14.54
N PHE A 427 14.82 13.01 13.25
CA PHE A 427 15.85 12.84 12.21
C PHE A 427 15.28 13.17 10.83
N GLY A 428 16.10 13.09 9.77
CA GLY A 428 15.63 13.24 8.39
C GLY A 428 14.77 14.49 8.14
N LEU A 429 13.68 14.39 7.37
CA LEU A 429 12.83 15.53 7.00
C LEU A 429 11.96 16.14 8.13
N HIS A 430 12.05 15.60 9.35
CA HIS A 430 11.29 16.05 10.52
C HIS A 430 12.16 16.63 11.63
N HIS A 431 13.47 16.77 11.41
CA HIS A 431 14.39 17.43 12.33
C HIS A 431 14.16 18.95 12.34
N ASP A 432 14.13 19.57 13.52
CA ASP A 432 13.85 21.01 13.66
C ASP A 432 15.11 21.90 13.49
N ASP A 433 16.31 21.33 13.69
CA ASP A 433 17.58 22.02 13.41
C ASP A 433 17.91 22.01 11.91
N LEU A 434 18.00 23.20 11.32
CA LEU A 434 18.31 23.39 9.90
C LEU A 434 19.77 23.09 9.56
N HIS A 435 20.66 23.06 10.56
CA HIS A 435 22.08 22.77 10.37
C HIS A 435 22.43 21.29 10.57
N ASP A 436 21.46 20.46 10.97
CA ASP A 436 21.66 19.04 11.14
C ASP A 436 22.04 18.37 9.81
N ALA A 437 23.07 17.51 9.87
CA ALA A 437 23.62 16.88 8.69
C ALA A 437 22.65 15.86 8.06
N THR A 438 21.87 15.15 8.88
CA THR A 438 20.90 14.14 8.40
C THR A 438 19.69 14.82 7.76
N PHE A 439 19.25 15.95 8.33
CA PHE A 439 18.21 16.81 7.77
C PHE A 439 18.61 17.34 6.39
N LEU A 440 19.80 17.96 6.30
CA LEU A 440 20.29 18.50 5.03
C LEU A 440 20.52 17.41 3.98
N ALA A 441 21.03 16.24 4.37
CA ALA A 441 21.13 15.09 3.48
C ALA A 441 19.76 14.70 2.92
N SER A 442 18.75 14.55 3.79
CA SER A 442 17.39 14.18 3.40
C SER A 442 16.73 15.22 2.49
N VAL A 443 16.90 16.51 2.79
CA VAL A 443 16.42 17.62 1.95
C VAL A 443 17.08 17.59 0.57
N ASN A 444 18.39 17.33 0.51
CA ASN A 444 19.13 17.24 -0.75
C ASN A 444 18.78 15.99 -1.55
N SER A 445 18.53 14.85 -0.90
CA SER A 445 18.01 13.64 -1.55
C SER A 445 16.62 13.89 -2.13
N LEU A 446 15.73 14.55 -1.39
CA LEU A 446 14.40 14.95 -1.87
C LEU A 446 14.51 15.89 -3.09
N ARG A 447 15.39 16.89 -3.01
CA ARG A 447 15.72 17.78 -4.13
C ARG A 447 16.21 16.97 -5.33
N HIS A 448 17.15 16.05 -5.13
CA HIS A 448 17.73 15.27 -6.21
C HIS A 448 16.69 14.36 -6.88
N LEU A 449 15.82 13.71 -6.11
CA LEU A 449 14.69 12.92 -6.63
C LEU A 449 13.85 13.78 -7.58
N MET A 450 13.46 14.98 -7.13
CA MET A 450 12.59 15.89 -7.88
C MET A 450 13.24 16.53 -9.12
N THR A 451 14.56 16.41 -9.34
CA THR A 451 15.22 16.94 -10.55
C THR A 451 14.72 16.32 -11.85
N ALA A 452 14.21 15.09 -11.78
CA ALA A 452 13.65 14.40 -12.94
C ALA A 452 12.20 14.84 -13.26
N TRP A 453 11.59 15.69 -12.44
CA TRP A 453 10.19 16.09 -12.62
C TRP A 453 10.02 17.15 -13.72
N PRO A 454 8.90 17.13 -14.49
CA PRO A 454 8.68 18.10 -15.57
C PRO A 454 8.48 19.55 -15.11
N ARG A 455 8.85 20.49 -15.99
CA ARG A 455 8.75 21.97 -15.86
C ARG A 455 9.59 22.52 -14.71
N ASP A 456 10.65 23.27 -15.03
CA ASP A 456 11.56 23.97 -14.10
C ASP A 456 11.73 23.24 -12.75
N GLY A 457 12.65 22.27 -12.71
CA GLY A 457 12.88 21.42 -11.54
C GLY A 457 13.11 22.19 -10.22
N PRO A 458 13.33 21.48 -9.10
CA PRO A 458 13.64 22.13 -7.83
C PRO A 458 14.90 23.00 -7.95
N PRO A 459 15.17 23.88 -6.97
CA PRO A 459 16.39 24.68 -6.96
C PRO A 459 17.65 23.88 -7.36
N PRO A 460 18.46 24.38 -8.31
CA PRO A 460 19.51 23.57 -8.94
C PRO A 460 20.69 23.29 -8.01
N VAL A 461 20.93 24.16 -7.03
CA VAL A 461 22.05 24.07 -6.09
C VAL A 461 21.60 23.33 -4.82
N PRO A 462 22.35 22.32 -4.34
CA PRO A 462 22.15 21.71 -3.03
C PRO A 462 22.26 22.74 -1.89
N VAL A 463 21.58 22.48 -0.78
CA VAL A 463 21.72 23.30 0.44
C VAL A 463 22.79 22.69 1.36
N ASP A 464 23.62 23.52 1.99
CA ASP A 464 24.66 23.07 2.90
C ASP A 464 24.96 24.09 4.01
N ASN A 465 25.79 23.67 4.98
CA ASN A 465 26.17 24.48 6.13
C ASN A 465 27.14 25.63 5.81
N SER A 466 27.60 25.80 4.56
CA SER A 466 28.39 26.97 4.15
C SER A 466 27.51 28.19 3.87
N MET A 467 26.20 27.99 3.69
CA MET A 467 25.23 29.05 3.44
C MET A 467 24.93 29.84 4.72
N SER A 468 24.63 31.13 4.57
CA SER A 468 24.06 31.90 5.67
C SER A 468 22.68 31.36 6.06
N GLU A 469 22.29 31.47 7.32
CA GLU A 469 21.03 30.94 7.87
C GLU A 469 19.80 31.34 7.01
N GLY A 470 19.72 32.61 6.60
CA GLY A 470 18.64 33.10 5.74
C GLY A 470 18.61 32.47 4.35
N ARG A 471 19.78 32.22 3.74
CA ARG A 471 19.88 31.52 2.44
C ARG A 471 19.56 30.05 2.57
N LEU A 472 20.04 29.41 3.64
CA LEU A 472 19.78 28.01 3.95
C LEU A 472 18.28 27.76 4.10
N LYS A 473 17.64 28.52 5.00
CA LYS A 473 16.19 28.48 5.21
C LYS A 473 15.40 28.72 3.93
N HIS A 474 15.80 29.73 3.14
CA HIS A 474 15.15 30.01 1.87
C HIS A 474 15.27 28.84 0.88
N GLY A 475 16.47 28.27 0.73
CA GLY A 475 16.71 27.12 -0.16
C GLY A 475 15.87 25.91 0.22
N ILE A 476 15.88 25.52 1.49
CA ILE A 476 15.08 24.40 2.02
C ILE A 476 13.58 24.63 1.74
N LEU A 477 13.10 25.83 2.05
CA LEU A 477 11.71 26.19 1.85
C LEU A 477 11.29 26.16 0.37
N GLN A 478 12.16 26.56 -0.56
CA GLN A 478 11.88 26.45 -1.99
C GLN A 478 11.76 24.98 -2.44
N ILE A 479 12.58 24.08 -1.89
CA ILE A 479 12.50 22.63 -2.17
C ILE A 479 11.16 22.07 -1.66
N MET A 480 10.78 22.38 -0.41
CA MET A 480 9.50 21.93 0.18
C MET A 480 8.29 22.51 -0.57
N ARG A 481 8.33 23.80 -0.96
CA ARG A 481 7.29 24.46 -1.76
C ARG A 481 7.13 23.80 -3.12
N PHE A 482 8.25 23.44 -3.76
CA PHE A 482 8.21 22.75 -5.05
C PHE A 482 7.45 21.42 -4.94
N TYR A 483 7.76 20.59 -3.94
CA TYR A 483 7.03 19.34 -3.67
C TYR A 483 5.53 19.60 -3.47
N VAL A 484 5.17 20.44 -2.51
CA VAL A 484 3.76 20.70 -2.15
C VAL A 484 2.96 21.21 -3.34
N ARG A 485 3.53 22.14 -4.11
CA ARG A 485 2.88 22.68 -5.31
C ARG A 485 2.68 21.60 -6.36
N ARG A 486 3.72 20.81 -6.65
CA ARG A 486 3.66 19.73 -7.65
C ARG A 486 2.64 18.68 -7.26
N PHE A 487 2.60 18.29 -6.00
CA PHE A 487 1.59 17.37 -5.50
C PHE A 487 0.18 17.92 -5.71
N PHE A 488 -0.07 19.16 -5.31
CA PHE A 488 -1.39 19.79 -5.46
C PHE A 488 -1.82 19.92 -6.92
N CYS A 489 -0.93 20.33 -7.83
CA CYS A 489 -1.25 20.48 -9.24
C CYS A 489 -1.76 19.18 -9.88
N HIS A 490 -1.36 18.01 -9.37
CA HIS A 490 -1.72 16.72 -9.95
C HIS A 490 -2.81 15.96 -9.19
N THR A 491 -2.96 16.21 -7.88
CA THR A 491 -3.96 15.52 -7.03
C THR A 491 -5.17 16.38 -6.66
N GLY A 492 -5.09 17.70 -6.82
CA GLY A 492 -6.14 18.64 -6.40
C GLY A 492 -6.28 18.80 -4.88
N ARG A 493 -5.39 18.20 -4.06
CA ARG A 493 -5.40 18.31 -2.60
C ARG A 493 -4.01 18.60 -2.02
N PRO A 494 -3.89 19.15 -0.80
CA PRO A 494 -2.61 19.24 -0.13
C PRO A 494 -2.09 17.82 0.23
N PRO A 495 -0.76 17.63 0.22
CA PRO A 495 -0.15 16.41 0.76
C PRO A 495 -0.22 16.39 2.29
N VAL A 496 -0.12 15.21 2.87
CA VAL A 496 0.27 15.05 4.27
C VAL A 496 1.76 15.37 4.37
N VAL A 497 2.13 16.21 5.33
CA VAL A 497 3.53 16.65 5.51
C VAL A 497 4.16 15.98 6.72
N PRO A 498 5.50 15.82 6.74
CA PRO A 498 6.23 15.31 7.89
C PRO A 498 5.96 16.14 9.15
N ARG A 499 5.94 15.45 10.29
CA ARG A 499 5.75 16.04 11.63
C ARG A 499 6.89 15.62 12.54
N SER A 500 7.23 16.46 13.51
CA SER A 500 8.29 16.17 14.48
C SER A 500 7.86 15.01 15.37
N LEU A 501 8.81 14.17 15.76
CA LEU A 501 8.56 13.04 16.65
C LEU A 501 7.99 13.57 17.99
N PRO A 502 6.98 12.90 18.58
CA PRO A 502 6.46 13.30 19.89
C PRO A 502 7.58 13.30 20.94
N ALA A 503 7.63 14.32 21.80
CA ALA A 503 8.64 14.53 22.84
C ALA A 503 8.23 13.92 24.18
#